data_AF-A0A0N7LPZ5-F1
#
_entry.id   AF-A0A0N7LPZ5-F1
#
_cell.length_a   1.000
_cell.length_b   1.000
_cell.length_c   1.000
_cell.angle_alpha   90.00
_cell.angle_beta   90.00
_cell.angle_gamma   90.00
#
_symmetry.space_group_name_H-M   'P 1'
#
loop_
_entity.id
_entity.type
_entity.pdbx_description
1 polymer ?
#
loop_
_entity_poly.entity_id
_entity_poly.type
_entity_poly.pdbx_seq_one_letter_code
_entity_poly.pdbx_strand_id
1 'polypeptide(L)'
;MLRTKRVEKAVRLNREELFRFGTALLFIVGIMLVAMARSDGGTDGVLLIVAAMIGGYMAMNIGANDVANNVGPAVGSQAITLTGAILIAAFFEAGGTMIAGGDVVGTIKKGIIDPDLVAD
;
A
#
# COMPACT_ATOMS: atom_id res chain seq x y z
N MET A 1 12.17 9.50 39.53
CA MET A 1 12.77 8.70 38.44
C MET A 1 11.79 7.68 37.78
N LEU A 2 10.84 7.08 38.51
CA LEU A 2 9.82 6.17 37.93
C LEU A 2 8.73 6.87 37.11
N ARG A 3 8.34 8.11 37.47
CA ARG A 3 7.34 8.89 36.71
C ARG A 3 7.82 9.31 35.32
N THR A 4 9.07 9.77 35.20
CA THR A 4 9.66 10.19 33.91
C THR A 4 9.77 9.03 32.93
N LYS A 5 10.19 7.84 33.39
CA LYS A 5 10.25 6.63 32.55
C LYS A 5 8.87 6.17 32.03
N ARG A 6 7.78 6.36 32.78
CA ARG A 6 6.41 6.05 32.31
C ARG A 6 5.93 7.05 31.25
N VAL A 7 6.19 8.33 31.46
CA VAL A 7 5.84 9.38 30.49
C VAL A 7 6.64 9.20 29.19
N GLU A 8 7.94 8.91 29.29
CA GLU A 8 8.80 8.64 28.14
C GLU A 8 8.36 7.40 27.35
N LYS A 9 7.98 6.31 28.04
CA LYS A 9 7.45 5.10 27.39
C LYS A 9 6.10 5.36 26.70
N ALA A 10 5.22 6.15 27.32
CA ALA A 10 3.93 6.54 26.72
C ALA A 10 4.12 7.45 25.50
N VAL A 11 5.08 8.38 25.55
CA VAL A 11 5.44 9.24 24.42
C VAL A 11 6.08 8.45 23.28
N ARG A 12 6.89 7.42 23.58
CA ARG A 12 7.53 6.59 22.55
C ARG A 12 6.55 5.71 21.78
N LEU A 13 5.58 5.12 22.48
CA LEU A 13 4.52 4.32 21.85
C LEU A 13 3.66 5.18 20.93
N ASN A 14 3.26 6.37 21.39
CA ASN A 14 2.50 7.31 20.57
C ASN A 14 3.30 7.78 19.34
N ARG A 15 4.62 7.99 19.49
CA ARG A 15 5.50 8.37 18.36
C ARG A 15 5.57 7.28 17.29
N GLU A 16 5.71 6.00 17.66
CA GLU A 16 5.79 4.89 16.71
C GLU A 16 4.47 4.68 15.96
N GLU A 17 3.33 4.76 16.67
CA GLU A 17 2.00 4.71 16.04
C GLU A 17 1.79 5.89 15.09
N LEU A 18 2.17 7.10 15.52
CA LEU A 18 2.08 8.30 14.68
C LEU A 18 2.90 8.18 13.40
N PHE A 19 4.09 7.57 13.46
CA PHE A 19 4.88 7.32 12.24
C PHE A 19 4.19 6.34 11.29
N ARG A 20 3.61 5.25 11.81
CA ARG A 20 2.90 4.24 10.98
C ARG A 20 1.67 4.82 10.31
N PHE A 21 0.85 5.56 11.06
CA PHE A 21 -0.32 6.24 10.49
C PHE A 21 0.10 7.39 9.57
N GLY A 22 1.15 8.12 9.94
CA GLY A 22 1.68 9.25 9.17
C GLY A 22 2.18 8.83 7.79
N THR A 23 2.95 7.75 7.69
CA THR A 23 3.45 7.28 6.38
C THR A 23 2.32 6.76 5.49
N ALA A 24 1.35 6.03 6.05
CA ALA A 24 0.17 5.57 5.31
C ALA A 24 -0.66 6.75 4.80
N LEU A 25 -0.90 7.76 5.65
CA LEU A 25 -1.63 8.97 5.26
C LEU A 25 -0.88 9.74 4.16
N LEU A 26 0.43 9.93 4.30
CA LEU A 26 1.26 10.58 3.29
C LEU A 26 1.23 9.85 1.95
N PHE A 27 1.22 8.52 1.96
CA PHE A 27 1.09 7.73 0.74
C PHE A 27 -0.26 7.97 0.05
N ILE A 28 -1.37 7.92 0.79
CA ILE A 28 -2.71 8.20 0.24
C ILE A 28 -2.83 9.64 -0.27
N VAL A 29 -2.30 10.62 0.48
CA VAL A 29 -2.26 12.02 0.02
C VAL A 29 -1.41 12.15 -1.24
N GLY A 30 -0.29 11.43 -1.33
CA GLY A 30 0.53 11.36 -2.54
C GLY A 30 -0.26 10.85 -3.74
N ILE A 31 -1.02 9.76 -3.58
CA ILE A 31 -1.90 9.23 -4.63
C ILE A 31 -2.97 10.26 -5.01
N MET A 32 -3.61 10.89 -4.03
CA MET A 32 -4.61 11.93 -4.26
C MET A 32 -4.02 13.07 -5.10
N LEU A 33 -2.85 13.60 -4.74
CA LEU A 33 -2.20 14.70 -5.46
C LEU A 33 -1.82 14.29 -6.89
N VAL A 34 -1.28 13.08 -7.06
CA VAL A 34 -0.91 12.53 -8.38
C VAL A 34 -2.14 12.33 -9.27
N ALA A 35 -3.25 11.86 -8.70
CA ALA A 35 -4.52 11.68 -9.40
C ALA A 35 -5.14 13.02 -9.76
N MET A 36 -5.17 13.98 -8.83
CA MET A 36 -5.66 15.35 -9.06
C MET A 36 -4.88 16.04 -10.18
N ALA A 37 -3.55 15.90 -10.19
CA ALA A 37 -2.70 16.47 -11.23
C ALA A 37 -2.89 15.82 -12.62
N ARG A 38 -3.56 14.67 -12.69
CA ARG A 38 -3.83 13.91 -13.93
C ARG A 38 -5.31 13.93 -14.34
N SER A 39 -6.19 14.48 -13.51
CA SER A 39 -7.63 14.50 -13.75
C SER A 39 -8.11 15.90 -14.13
N ASP A 40 -9.04 16.00 -15.07
CA ASP A 40 -9.55 17.29 -15.58
C ASP A 40 -10.58 17.99 -14.65
N GLY A 41 -10.76 17.50 -13.42
CA GLY A 41 -11.59 18.15 -12.39
C GLY A 41 -13.11 17.99 -12.53
N GLY A 42 -13.60 17.26 -13.54
CA GLY A 42 -15.01 16.89 -13.69
C GLY A 42 -15.46 15.75 -12.76
N THR A 43 -16.73 15.35 -12.86
CA THR A 43 -17.32 14.25 -12.06
C THR A 43 -16.50 12.95 -12.17
N ASP A 44 -16.08 12.59 -13.38
CA ASP A 44 -15.26 11.39 -13.63
C ASP A 44 -13.85 11.52 -13.03
N GLY A 45 -13.32 12.74 -12.99
CA GLY A 45 -12.05 13.04 -12.34
C GLY A 45 -12.14 12.83 -10.82
N VAL A 46 -13.22 13.28 -10.19
CA VAL A 46 -13.49 13.04 -8.76
C VAL A 46 -13.61 11.54 -8.48
N LEU A 47 -14.36 10.81 -9.32
CA LEU A 47 -14.46 9.35 -9.23
C LEU A 47 -13.10 8.67 -9.34
N LEU A 48 -12.26 9.08 -10.29
CA LEU A 48 -10.91 8.56 -10.48
C LEU A 48 -10.03 8.81 -9.25
N ILE A 49 -10.09 10.00 -8.65
CA ILE A 49 -9.32 10.33 -7.44
C ILE A 49 -9.76 9.42 -6.28
N VAL A 50 -11.06 9.25 -6.07
CA VAL A 50 -11.60 8.39 -5.00
C VAL A 50 -11.20 6.93 -5.24
N ALA A 51 -11.38 6.42 -6.46
CA ALA A 51 -11.00 5.06 -6.84
C ALA A 51 -9.49 4.83 -6.64
N ALA A 52 -8.65 5.79 -7.01
CA ALA A 52 -7.20 5.70 -6.82
C ALA A 52 -6.81 5.65 -5.33
N MET A 53 -7.44 6.45 -4.48
CA MET A 53 -7.20 6.40 -3.03
C MET A 53 -7.58 5.05 -2.43
N ILE A 54 -8.75 4.52 -2.78
CA ILE A 54 -9.21 3.21 -2.31
C ILE A 54 -8.27 2.11 -2.83
N GLY A 55 -7.90 2.15 -4.12
CA GLY A 55 -6.94 1.21 -4.71
C GLY A 55 -5.58 1.28 -4.03
N GLY A 56 -5.09 2.48 -3.72
CA GLY A 56 -3.86 2.69 -2.96
C GLY A 56 -3.90 2.12 -1.54
N TYR A 57 -5.01 2.31 -0.85
CA TYR A 57 -5.24 1.70 0.46
C TYR A 57 -5.24 0.17 0.38
N MET A 58 -5.91 -0.40 -0.63
CA MET A 58 -5.91 -1.84 -0.86
C MET A 58 -4.51 -2.37 -1.19
N ALA A 59 -3.76 -1.66 -2.04
CA ALA A 59 -2.38 -2.04 -2.40
C ALA A 59 -1.47 -2.13 -1.17
N MET A 60 -1.57 -1.17 -0.22
CA MET A 60 -0.82 -1.24 1.03
C MET A 60 -1.17 -2.48 1.87
N ASN A 61 -2.46 -2.78 2.01
CA ASN A 61 -2.92 -3.92 2.81
C ASN A 61 -2.55 -5.26 2.19
N ILE A 62 -2.70 -5.38 0.86
CA ILE A 62 -2.32 -6.58 0.11
C ILE A 62 -0.81 -6.80 0.22
N GLY A 63 0.00 -5.78 -0.09
CA GLY A 63 1.46 -5.90 0.00
C GLY A 63 1.94 -6.29 1.40
N ALA A 64 1.38 -5.70 2.45
CA ALA A 64 1.75 -6.07 3.83
C ALA A 64 1.42 -7.54 4.16
N ASN A 65 0.30 -8.05 3.66
CA ASN A 65 -0.13 -9.43 3.85
C ASN A 65 0.75 -10.41 3.03
N ASP A 66 1.00 -10.08 1.77
CA ASP A 66 1.78 -10.90 0.85
C ASP A 66 3.24 -11.04 1.31
N VAL A 67 3.87 -9.93 1.72
CA VAL A 67 5.23 -9.97 2.28
C VAL A 67 5.28 -10.88 3.50
N ALA A 68 4.32 -10.78 4.43
CA ALA A 68 4.29 -11.62 5.62
C ALA A 68 4.15 -13.12 5.29
N ASN A 69 3.34 -13.46 4.29
CA ASN A 69 3.15 -14.84 3.83
C ASN A 69 4.39 -15.40 3.14
N ASN A 70 5.10 -14.59 2.35
CA ASN A 70 6.28 -15.01 1.60
C ASN A 70 7.53 -15.13 2.50
N VAL A 71 7.77 -14.12 3.35
CA VAL A 71 9.02 -14.04 4.13
C VAL A 71 8.89 -14.61 5.55
N GLY A 72 7.66 -14.84 6.03
CA GLY A 72 7.38 -15.32 7.39
C GLY A 72 8.17 -16.58 7.77
N PRO A 73 8.16 -17.67 6.97
CA PRO A 73 8.94 -18.87 7.26
C PRO A 73 10.45 -18.64 7.25
N ALA A 74 10.95 -17.81 6.32
CA ALA A 74 12.39 -17.53 6.18
C ALA A 74 12.94 -16.68 7.33
N VAL A 75 12.17 -15.70 7.79
CA VAL A 75 12.51 -14.89 8.97
C VAL A 75 12.30 -15.70 10.26
N GLY A 76 11.21 -16.47 10.35
CA GLY A 76 10.88 -17.29 11.52
C GLY A 76 11.85 -18.45 11.77
N SER A 77 12.47 -19.00 10.72
CA SER A 77 13.55 -20.01 10.80
C SER A 77 14.94 -19.41 11.03
N GLN A 78 15.05 -18.08 11.16
CA GLN A 78 16.31 -17.33 11.27
C GLN A 78 17.26 -17.48 10.07
N ALA A 79 16.75 -17.90 8.90
CA ALA A 79 17.55 -17.99 7.68
C ALA A 79 17.93 -16.59 7.15
N ILE A 80 17.01 -15.61 7.30
CA ILE A 80 17.23 -14.21 6.93
C ILE A 80 16.68 -13.26 8.00
N THR A 81 17.19 -12.03 8.05
CA THR A 81 16.66 -11.00 8.96
C THR A 81 15.39 -10.35 8.40
N LEU A 82 14.54 -9.81 9.28
CA LEU A 82 13.33 -9.08 8.87
C LEU A 82 13.66 -7.91 7.93
N THR A 83 14.72 -7.15 8.24
CA THR A 83 15.15 -6.03 7.39
C THR A 83 15.59 -6.51 6.01
N GLY A 84 16.37 -7.59 5.93
CA GLY A 84 16.79 -8.18 4.66
C GLY A 84 15.60 -8.69 3.84
N ALA A 85 14.66 -9.36 4.50
CA ALA A 85 13.43 -9.85 3.89
C ALA A 85 12.59 -8.71 3.28
N ILE A 86 12.40 -7.60 4.01
CA ILE A 86 11.64 -6.44 3.53
C ILE A 86 12.31 -5.81 2.31
N LEU A 87 13.65 -5.69 2.29
CA LEU A 87 14.37 -5.12 1.15
C LEU A 87 14.25 -5.98 -0.11
N ILE A 88 14.36 -7.31 0.05
CA ILE A 88 14.17 -8.26 -1.05
C ILE A 88 12.74 -8.15 -1.57
N ALA A 89 11.74 -8.22 -0.68
CA ALA A 89 10.34 -8.16 -1.07
C ALA A 89 9.99 -6.85 -1.78
N ALA A 90 10.49 -5.71 -1.29
CA ALA A 90 10.27 -4.41 -1.93
C ALA A 90 10.78 -4.38 -3.38
N PHE A 91 11.92 -4.98 -3.68
CA PHE A 91 12.47 -5.02 -5.04
C PHE A 91 11.72 -6.01 -5.94
N PHE A 92 11.47 -7.22 -5.45
CA PHE A 92 10.87 -8.28 -6.26
C PHE A 92 9.35 -8.14 -6.43
N GLU A 93 8.61 -7.64 -5.43
CA GLU A 93 7.17 -7.38 -5.58
C GLU A 93 6.90 -6.15 -6.46
N ALA A 94 7.69 -5.08 -6.31
CA ALA A 94 7.60 -3.93 -7.20
C ALA A 94 7.98 -4.32 -8.63
N GLY A 95 9.09 -5.06 -8.80
CA GLY A 95 9.53 -5.55 -10.10
C GLY A 95 8.50 -6.48 -10.75
N GLY A 96 7.92 -7.41 -10.01
CA GLY A 96 6.88 -8.32 -10.51
C GLY A 96 5.64 -7.56 -10.97
N THR A 97 5.20 -6.55 -10.20
CA THR A 97 4.08 -5.69 -10.60
C THR A 97 4.38 -4.90 -11.87
N MET A 98 5.60 -4.40 -12.05
CA MET A 98 6.00 -3.66 -13.27
C MET A 98 6.11 -4.56 -14.51
N ILE A 99 6.57 -5.80 -14.36
CA ILE A 99 6.81 -6.72 -15.49
C ILE A 99 5.51 -7.44 -15.90
N ALA A 100 4.72 -7.91 -14.94
CA ALA A 100 3.58 -8.80 -15.19
C ALA A 100 2.23 -8.24 -14.74
N GLY A 101 2.20 -7.11 -14.03
CA GLY A 101 0.95 -6.58 -13.45
C GLY A 101 -0.08 -6.15 -14.50
N GLY A 102 0.36 -5.70 -15.69
CA GLY A 102 -0.53 -5.28 -16.76
C GLY A 102 -1.46 -6.39 -17.27
N ASP A 103 -0.90 -7.58 -17.51
CA ASP A 103 -1.66 -8.73 -18.01
C ASP A 103 -2.66 -9.25 -16.96
N VAL A 104 -2.27 -9.21 -15.67
CA VAL A 104 -3.15 -9.60 -14.55
C VAL A 104 -4.32 -8.63 -14.42
N VAL A 105 -4.05 -7.31 -14.39
CA VAL A 105 -5.11 -6.29 -14.30
C VAL A 105 -6.05 -6.37 -15.50
N GLY A 106 -5.49 -6.57 -16.71
CA GLY A 106 -6.28 -6.73 -17.93
C GLY A 106 -7.22 -7.94 -17.89
N THR A 107 -6.79 -9.03 -17.28
CA THR A 107 -7.60 -10.24 -17.11
C THR A 107 -8.69 -10.04 -16.05
N ILE A 108 -8.33 -9.46 -14.89
CA ILE A 108 -9.27 -9.21 -13.80
C ILE A 108 -10.36 -8.22 -14.21
N LYS A 109 -10.01 -7.09 -14.87
CA LYS A 109 -10.99 -6.08 -15.29
C LYS A 109 -12.10 -6.68 -16.17
N LYS A 110 -11.73 -7.53 -17.13
CA LYS A 110 -12.69 -8.20 -18.04
C LYS A 110 -13.66 -9.14 -17.32
N GLY A 111 -13.24 -9.72 -16.19
CA GLY A 111 -14.09 -10.60 -15.39
C GLY A 111 -15.01 -9.86 -14.41
N ILE A 112 -14.82 -8.56 -14.19
CA ILE A 112 -15.61 -7.75 -13.25
C ILE A 112 -16.63 -6.89 -13.99
N ILE A 113 -16.21 -6.24 -15.08
CA ILE A 113 -17.06 -5.33 -15.85
C ILE A 113 -17.04 -5.77 -17.30
N ASP A 114 -18.22 -6.06 -17.85
CA ASP A 114 -18.41 -6.23 -19.29
C ASP A 114 -18.46 -4.83 -19.93
N PRO A 115 -17.44 -4.43 -20.72
CA PRO A 115 -17.40 -3.11 -21.33
C PRO A 115 -18.57 -2.85 -22.29
N ASP A 116 -19.19 -3.89 -22.84
CA ASP A 116 -20.32 -3.76 -23.77
C ASP A 116 -21.62 -3.34 -23.04
N LEU A 117 -21.70 -3.58 -21.72
CA LEU A 117 -22.84 -3.22 -20.88
C LEU A 117 -22.75 -1.82 -20.26
N VAL A 118 -21.58 -1.17 -20.37
CA VAL A 118 -21.32 0.18 -19.82
C VAL A 118 -21.24 1.21 -20.95
N ALA A 119 -21.99 0.99 -22.04
CA ALA A 119 -22.05 1.95 -23.13
C ALA A 119 -22.84 3.21 -22.70
N ASP A 120 -22.11 4.33 -22.71
CA ASP A 120 -22.42 5.73 -22.35
C ASP A 120 -22.55 6.06 -20.84
#